data_AF-A0A382T1W0-F1
#
_entry.id   AF-A0A382T1W0-F1
#
_cell.length_a   1.000
_cell.length_b   1.000
_cell.length_c   1.000
_cell.angle_alpha   90.00
_cell.angle_beta   90.00
_cell.angle_gamma   90.00
#
_symmetry.space_group_name_H-M   'P 1'
#
loop_
_entity.id
_entity.type
_entity.pdbx_description
1 polymer ?
#
loop_
_entity_poly.entity_id
_entity_poly.type
_entity_poly.pdbx_seq_one_letter_code
_entity_poly.pdbx_strand_id
1 'polypeptide(L)' 'MAGSIVSLRLCLGSREPMKEIAQAEFLTGQGMQGDRHMRSDGLRSKRQVLVMDIETLNHFDL' A
#
# COMPACT_ATOMS: atom_id res chain seq x y z
N MET A 1 7.96 -18.51 -6.92
CA MET A 1 7.88 -17.66 -8.13
C MET A 1 8.30 -16.26 -7.73
N ALA A 2 9.06 -15.56 -8.57
CA ALA A 2 9.43 -14.17 -8.34
C ALA A 2 8.39 -13.25 -8.98
N GLY A 3 8.11 -12.11 -8.34
CA GLY A 3 7.29 -11.03 -8.90
C GLY A 3 8.09 -9.73 -8.88
N SER A 4 7.65 -8.75 -9.67
CA SER A 4 8.19 -7.40 -9.66
C SER A 4 7.14 -6.42 -9.12
N ILE A 5 7.61 -5.40 -8.41
CA ILE A 5 6.76 -4.27 -8.02
C ILE A 5 6.66 -3.37 -9.26
N VAL A 6 5.46 -3.20 -9.80
CA VAL A 6 5.21 -2.36 -10.98
C VAL A 6 4.68 -0.97 -10.64
N SER A 7 4.08 -0.79 -9.47
CA SER A 7 3.60 0.50 -8.95
C SER A 7 3.56 0.47 -7.43
N LEU A 8 3.82 1.62 -6.80
CA LEU A 8 3.66 1.84 -5.37
C LEU A 8 2.69 3.01 -5.17
N ARG A 9 1.73 2.86 -4.26
CA ARG A 9 0.70 3.87 -4.03
C ARG A 9 0.48 4.12 -2.54
N LEU A 10 0.25 5.38 -2.19
CA LEU A 10 0.08 5.89 -0.83
C LEU A 10 -1.36 6.38 -0.63
N CYS A 11 -2.01 5.94 0.45
CA CYS A 11 -3.32 6.45 0.82
C CYS A 11 -3.18 7.68 1.74
N LEU A 12 -3.50 8.86 1.23
CA LEU A 12 -3.38 10.12 1.97
C LEU A 12 -4.59 10.41 2.88
N GLY A 13 -5.77 9.91 2.50
CA GLY A 13 -7.03 10.31 3.14
C GLY A 13 -8.16 9.30 2.97
N SER A 14 -9.28 9.55 3.62
CA SER A 14 -10.46 8.68 3.52
C SER A 14 -11.18 8.96 2.20
N ARG A 15 -11.47 7.92 1.41
CA ARG A 15 -12.18 8.06 0.12
C ARG A 15 -11.46 8.98 -0.88
N GLU A 16 -10.16 9.15 -0.71
CA GLU A 16 -9.31 9.87 -1.64
C GLU A 16 -8.59 8.88 -2.55
N PRO A 17 -8.35 9.22 -3.83
CA PRO A 17 -7.50 8.42 -4.69
C PRO A 17 -6.12 8.22 -4.07
N MET A 18 -5.56 7.01 -4.21
CA MET A 18 -4.18 6.78 -3.78
C MET A 18 -3.21 7.53 -4.70
N LYS A 19 -2.16 8.09 -4.10
CA LYS A 19 -1.10 8.78 -4.82
C LYS A 19 -0.02 7.80 -5.22
N GLU A 20 0.35 7.77 -6.51
CA GLU A 20 1.51 7.02 -6.96
C GLU A 20 2.82 7.64 -6.45
N ILE A 21 3.73 6.80 -5.99
CA ILE A 21 5.02 7.19 -5.41
C ILE A 21 6.14 6.31 -5.97
N ALA A 22 7.34 6.87 -6.10
CA ALA A 22 8.51 6.14 -6.61
C ALA A 22 9.21 5.30 -5.52
N GLN A 23 9.06 5.70 -4.26
CA GLN A 23 9.75 5.11 -3.11
C GLN A 23 8.87 5.18 -1.86
N ALA A 24 9.01 4.19 -1.00
CA ALA A 24 8.29 4.07 0.26
C ALA A 24 9.23 3.61 1.38
N GLU A 25 9.00 4.11 2.59
CA GLU A 25 9.69 3.67 3.80
C GLU A 25 8.71 2.91 4.70
N PHE A 26 9.13 1.74 5.20
CA PHE A 26 8.30 0.87 6.02
C PHE A 26 8.90 0.73 7.42
N LEU A 27 8.06 0.99 8.43
CA LEU A 27 8.39 0.74 9.82
C LEU A 27 7.72 -0.57 10.26
N THR A 28 8.54 -1.53 10.67
CA THR A 28 8.09 -2.83 11.16
C THR A 28 7.06 -2.66 12.29
N GLY A 29 5.92 -3.34 12.16
CA GLY A 29 4.85 -3.25 13.15
C GLY A 29 3.91 -2.06 12.95
N GLN A 30 4.28 -1.05 12.15
CA GLN A 30 3.52 0.20 12.01
C GLN A 30 2.97 0.45 10.60
N GLY A 31 3.69 0.05 9.55
CA GLY A 31 3.29 0.25 8.16
C GLY A 31 4.15 1.26 7.41
N MET A 32 3.59 1.85 6.36
CA MET A 32 4.29 2.74 5.43
C MET A 32 4.23 4.20 5.90
N GLN A 33 5.37 4.88 5.94
CA GLN A 33 5.46 6.28 6.36
C GLN A 33 4.57 7.17 5.49
N GLY A 34 3.73 7.98 6.15
CA GLY A 34 2.79 8.90 5.50
C GLY A 34 1.50 8.24 4.99
N ASP A 35 1.34 6.91 5.12
CA ASP A 35 0.08 6.25 4.79
C ASP A 35 -0.93 6.42 5.91
N ARG A 36 -2.18 6.70 5.55
CA ARG A 36 -3.32 6.81 6.48
C ARG A 36 -3.50 5.56 7.36
N HIS A 37 -3.11 4.39 6.86
CA HIS A 37 -3.26 3.13 7.59
C HIS A 37 -2.11 2.87 8.55
N MET A 38 -1.06 3.69 8.53
CA MET A 38 0.04 3.59 9.48
C MET A 38 -0.46 3.77 10.92
N ARG A 39 -0.03 2.90 11.82
CA ARG A 39 -0.44 2.88 13.23
C ARG A 39 0.76 2.59 14.12
N SER A 40 1.06 3.50 15.03
CA SER A 40 2.14 3.31 16.02
C SER A 40 1.71 2.46 17.23
N ASP A 41 0.40 2.29 17.45
CA ASP A 41 -0.18 1.55 18.58
C ASP A 41 -0.22 0.02 18.38
N GLY A 42 0.28 -0.47 17.24
CA GLY A 42 0.29 -1.89 16.89
C GLY A 42 -1.08 -2.48 16.53
N LEU A 43 -2.17 -1.71 16.61
CA LEU A 43 -3.48 -2.13 16.13
C LEU A 43 -3.40 -2.32 14.62
N ARG A 44 -3.98 -3.43 14.13
CA ARG A 44 -3.95 -3.80 12.70
C ARG A 44 -2.53 -3.98 12.13
N SER A 45 -1.54 -4.27 12.97
CA SER A 45 -0.18 -4.67 12.55
C SER A 45 -0.14 -5.84 11.56
N LYS A 46 -1.20 -6.66 11.51
CA LYS A 46 -1.37 -7.74 10.52
C LYS A 46 -1.85 -7.27 9.13
N ARG A 47 -2.15 -5.98 8.93
CA ARG A 47 -2.75 -5.41 7.71
C ARG A 47 -2.08 -4.06 7.36
N GLN A 48 -0.76 -4.11 7.17
CA GLN A 48 0.06 -2.92 6.90
C GLN A 48 0.14 -2.55 5.41
N VAL A 49 0.05 -3.56 4.54
CA VAL A 49 0.22 -3.41 3.09
C VAL A 49 -0.88 -4.19 2.40
N LEU A 50 -1.51 -3.57 1.41
CA LEU A 50 -2.38 -4.25 0.44
C LEU A 50 -1.55 -4.51 -0.81
N VAL A 51 -1.57 -5.75 -1.29
CA VAL A 51 -0.94 -6.14 -2.56
C VAL A 51 -2.04 -6.54 -3.52
N MET A 52 -1.94 -6.05 -4.75
CA MET A 52 -2.79 -6.44 -5.88
C MET A 52 -1.87 -6.78 -7.04
N ASP A 53 -2.14 -7.88 -7.72
CA ASP A 53 -1.47 -8.21 -8.97
C ASP A 53 -2.03 -7.37 -10.12
N ILE A 54 -1.15 -7.08 -11.09
CA ILE A 54 -1.51 -6.21 -12.22
C ILE A 54 -2.45 -6.91 -13.19
N GLU A 55 -2.38 -8.23 -13.26
CA GLU A 55 -3.23 -9.09 -14.06
C GLU A 55 -4.70 -8.94 -13.66
N THR A 56 -5.00 -8.93 -12.36
CA THR A 56 -6.35 -8.70 -11.83
C THR A 56 -6.83 -7.28 -12.13
N LEU A 57 -5.99 -6.26 -11.94
CA LEU A 57 -6.38 -4.88 -12.25
C LEU A 57 -6.70 -4.71 -13.75
N ASN A 58 -5.86 -5.25 -14.62
CA ASN A 58 -6.07 -5.25 -16.06
C ASN A 58 -7.34 -6.00 -16.45
N HIS A 59 -7.65 -7.13 -15.81
CA HIS A 59 -8.87 -7.91 -16.10
C HIS A 59 -10.16 -7.12 -15.85
N PHE A 60 -10.13 -6.19 -14.89
CA PHE A 60 -11.29 -5.35 -14.53
C PHE A 60 -11.20 -3.91 -15.07
N ASP A 61 -10.22 -3.62 -15.93
CA ASP A 61 -9.97 -2.27 -16.47
C ASP A 61 -9.80 -1.18 -15.38
N LEU A 62 -9.03 -1.49 -14.33
CA LEU A 62 -8.76 -0.62 -13.15
C LEU A 62 -7.35 -0.03 -13.09
#